data_AF-A0AAV5TKI1-F1
#
_entry.id   AF-A0AAV5TKI1-F1
#
_cell.length_a   1.000
_cell.length_b   1.000
_cell.length_c   1.000
_cell.angle_alpha   90.00
_cell.angle_beta   90.00
_cell.angle_gamma   90.00
#
_symmetry.space_group_name_H-M   'P 1'
#
loop_
_entity.id
_entity.type
_entity.pdbx_description
1 polymer ?
#
loop_
_entity_poly.entity_id
_entity_poly.type
_entity_poly.pdbx_seq_one_letter_code
_entity_poly.pdbx_strand_id
1 'polypeptide(L)'
;DNIKQRIRSGFVLENFKGNRKSWYFSNVIFAIEYFKTFDVFCMLSSNTRRILAAKMALLCSNLSNAYYSMKVGSKFTVNPDGTSPFEGPPFSFAREFQAITMLITTLRIMDLDENEYVLVKALMVLSPSLEDASENERALISKQSESYAKALFSYVIARRGRE
;
A
#
# COMPACT_ATOMS: atom_id res chain seq x y z
N ASP A 1 -1.29 -5.80 -19.28
CA ASP A 1 -1.48 -7.28 -19.38
C ASP A 1 -1.14 -8.08 -18.13
N ASN A 2 -0.09 -7.73 -17.36
CA ASN A 2 0.28 -8.44 -16.12
C ASN A 2 -0.83 -8.53 -15.05
N ILE A 3 -1.61 -7.47 -14.83
CA ILE A 3 -2.70 -7.50 -13.84
C ILE A 3 -3.76 -8.55 -14.21
N LYS A 4 -4.17 -8.62 -15.49
CA LYS A 4 -5.16 -9.60 -15.96
C LYS A 4 -4.62 -11.04 -15.84
N GLN A 5 -3.34 -11.26 -16.08
CA GLN A 5 -2.69 -12.55 -15.86
C GLN A 5 -2.65 -12.95 -14.38
N ARG A 6 -2.36 -12.01 -13.46
CA ARG A 6 -2.41 -12.26 -12.01
C ARG A 6 -3.82 -12.61 -11.54
N ILE A 7 -4.82 -11.90 -12.06
CA ILE A 7 -6.23 -12.19 -11.82
C ILE A 7 -6.55 -13.61 -12.31
N ARG A 8 -6.21 -13.96 -13.55
CA ARG A 8 -6.44 -15.31 -14.12
C ARG A 8 -5.71 -16.41 -13.36
N SER A 9 -4.43 -16.23 -13.05
CA SER A 9 -3.63 -17.17 -12.25
C SER A 9 -4.21 -17.36 -10.86
N GLY A 10 -4.74 -16.28 -10.26
CA GLY A 10 -5.48 -16.28 -9.00
C GLY A 10 -6.81 -17.04 -9.03
N PHE A 11 -7.34 -17.37 -10.22
CA PHE A 11 -8.58 -18.13 -10.40
C PHE A 11 -8.36 -19.60 -10.82
N VAL A 12 -7.12 -20.03 -11.10
CA VAL A 12 -6.82 -21.43 -11.46
C VAL A 12 -6.87 -22.30 -10.21
N LEU A 13 -7.97 -23.04 -10.02
CA LEU A 13 -8.28 -23.86 -8.85
C LEU A 13 -7.18 -24.88 -8.48
N GLU A 14 -6.46 -25.41 -9.46
CA GLU A 14 -5.38 -26.39 -9.24
C GLU A 14 -4.17 -25.81 -8.48
N ASN A 15 -3.94 -24.50 -8.59
CA ASN A 15 -2.91 -23.78 -7.84
C ASN A 15 -3.30 -23.58 -6.35
N PHE A 16 -4.53 -23.93 -5.98
CA PHE A 16 -5.14 -23.65 -4.67
C PHE A 16 -5.70 -24.92 -4.00
N LYS A 17 -5.12 -26.10 -4.24
CA LYS A 17 -5.42 -27.31 -3.45
C LYS A 17 -5.11 -27.02 -1.97
N GLY A 18 -6.17 -26.77 -1.19
CA GLY A 18 -6.09 -26.32 0.21
C GLY A 18 -6.33 -24.81 0.34
N ASN A 19 -7.60 -24.40 0.20
CA ASN A 19 -8.17 -23.06 0.42
C ASN A 19 -7.16 -21.96 0.83
N ARG A 20 -6.33 -21.51 -0.11
CA ARG A 20 -5.45 -20.37 0.14
C ARG A 20 -6.24 -19.11 -0.21
N LYS A 21 -6.69 -18.41 0.82
CA LYS A 21 -7.20 -17.04 0.72
C LYS A 21 -6.39 -16.26 -0.32
N SER A 22 -7.06 -15.62 -1.28
CA SER A 22 -6.34 -14.75 -2.21
C SER A 22 -5.91 -13.47 -1.50
N TRP A 23 -4.68 -13.48 -0.97
CA TRP A 23 -4.10 -12.35 -0.26
C TRP A 23 -4.00 -11.11 -1.13
N TYR A 24 -3.71 -11.27 -2.42
CA TYR A 24 -3.65 -10.15 -3.36
C TYR A 24 -4.97 -9.36 -3.38
N PHE A 25 -6.11 -10.02 -3.60
CA PHE A 25 -7.41 -9.37 -3.60
C PHE A 25 -7.82 -8.87 -2.21
N SER A 26 -7.58 -9.69 -1.18
CA SER A 26 -7.90 -9.32 0.20
C SER A 26 -7.21 -8.03 0.61
N ASN A 27 -5.92 -7.89 0.29
CA ASN A 27 -5.12 -6.72 0.64
C ASN A 27 -5.59 -5.46 -0.09
N VAL A 28 -6.04 -5.58 -1.35
CA VAL A 28 -6.65 -4.45 -2.07
C VAL A 28 -7.96 -4.03 -1.42
N ILE A 29 -8.82 -4.97 -1.02
CA ILE A 29 -10.06 -4.67 -0.31
C ILE A 29 -9.76 -3.99 1.03
N PHE A 30 -8.81 -4.51 1.81
CA PHE A 30 -8.40 -3.89 3.08
C PHE A 30 -7.84 -2.48 2.88
N ALA A 31 -7.09 -2.23 1.80
CA ALA A 31 -6.65 -0.89 1.48
C ALA A 31 -7.82 0.06 1.18
N ILE A 32 -8.86 -0.40 0.47
CA ILE A 32 -10.07 0.40 0.21
C ILE A 32 -10.82 0.69 1.51
N GLU A 33 -10.99 -0.30 2.39
CA GLU A 33 -11.62 -0.09 3.69
C GLU A 33 -10.81 0.88 4.56
N TYR A 34 -9.48 0.80 4.52
CA TYR A 34 -8.59 1.79 5.15
C TYR A 34 -8.82 3.20 4.59
N PHE A 35 -9.09 3.37 3.30
CA PHE A 35 -9.37 4.72 2.76
C PHE A 35 -10.63 5.34 3.35
N LYS A 36 -11.62 4.53 3.71
CA LYS A 36 -12.87 5.01 4.31
C LYS A 36 -12.69 5.51 5.75
N THR A 37 -11.56 5.24 6.39
CA THR A 37 -11.29 5.75 7.74
C THR A 37 -10.85 7.22 7.75
N PHE A 38 -10.59 7.81 6.57
CA PHE A 38 -10.25 9.22 6.46
C PHE A 38 -11.52 10.06 6.24
N ASP A 39 -11.75 11.05 7.11
CA ASP A 39 -12.89 11.96 6.97
C ASP A 39 -12.89 12.67 5.60
N VAL A 40 -11.70 13.08 5.13
CA VAL A 40 -11.56 13.70 3.80
C VAL A 40 -12.07 12.78 2.70
N PHE A 41 -11.85 11.47 2.77
CA PHE A 41 -12.31 10.52 1.76
C PHE A 41 -13.84 10.48 1.70
N CYS A 42 -14.51 10.54 2.84
CA CYS A 42 -15.97 10.56 2.93
C CYS A 42 -16.59 11.85 2.38
N MET A 43 -15.85 12.97 2.39
CA MET A 43 -16.27 14.24 1.82
C MET A 43 -16.12 14.31 0.29
N LEU A 44 -15.34 13.40 -0.31
CA LEU A 44 -15.16 13.36 -1.77
C LEU A 44 -16.40 12.84 -2.48
N SER A 45 -16.59 13.29 -3.72
CA SER A 45 -17.61 12.73 -4.61
C SER A 45 -17.39 11.24 -4.84
N SER A 46 -18.47 10.52 -5.16
CA SER A 46 -18.39 9.08 -5.48
C SER A 46 -17.44 8.78 -6.64
N ASN A 47 -17.31 9.70 -7.60
CA ASN A 47 -16.37 9.55 -8.72
C ASN A 47 -14.92 9.65 -8.24
N THR A 48 -14.58 10.71 -7.51
CA THR A 48 -13.23 10.93 -6.98
C THR A 48 -12.81 9.82 -6.01
N ARG A 49 -13.72 9.34 -5.15
CA ARG A 49 -13.47 8.16 -4.29
C ARG A 49 -13.08 6.92 -5.09
N ARG A 50 -13.80 6.63 -6.19
CA ARG A 50 -13.51 5.47 -7.06
C ARG A 50 -12.15 5.62 -7.75
N ILE A 51 -11.85 6.81 -8.28
CA ILE A 51 -10.58 7.09 -8.95
C ILE A 51 -9.42 6.95 -7.98
N LEU A 52 -9.55 7.54 -6.79
CA LEU A 52 -8.53 7.43 -5.75
C LEU A 52 -8.32 5.98 -5.31
N ALA A 53 -9.41 5.24 -5.07
CA ALA A 53 -9.35 3.82 -4.74
C ALA A 53 -8.66 3.00 -5.84
N ALA A 54 -9.01 3.23 -7.11
CA ALA A 54 -8.44 2.53 -8.26
C ALA A 54 -6.94 2.81 -8.44
N LYS A 55 -6.50 4.05 -8.20
CA LYS A 55 -5.09 4.45 -8.33
C LYS A 55 -4.23 4.00 -7.14
N MET A 56 -4.76 4.11 -5.91
CA MET A 56 -3.95 3.99 -4.70
C MET A 56 -4.07 2.65 -3.97
N ALA A 57 -5.15 1.87 -4.13
CA ALA A 57 -5.35 0.66 -3.31
C ALA A 57 -4.24 -0.39 -3.53
N LEU A 58 -3.76 -0.54 -4.76
CA LEU A 58 -2.65 -1.45 -5.06
C LEU A 58 -1.33 -0.95 -4.45
N LEU A 59 -1.06 0.36 -4.49
CA LEU A 59 0.15 0.93 -3.88
C LEU A 59 0.10 0.78 -2.35
N CYS A 60 -1.05 1.10 -1.75
CA CYS A 60 -1.29 0.94 -0.31
C CYS A 60 -1.14 -0.51 0.16
N SER A 61 -1.67 -1.47 -0.59
CA SER A 61 -1.52 -2.90 -0.26
C SER A 61 -0.07 -3.36 -0.40
N ASN A 62 0.64 -2.97 -1.45
CA ASN A 62 2.06 -3.29 -1.63
C ASN A 62 2.93 -2.72 -0.49
N LEU A 63 2.73 -1.46 -0.12
CA LEU A 63 3.43 -0.83 0.99
C LEU A 63 3.15 -1.54 2.31
N SER A 64 1.89 -1.93 2.56
CA SER A 64 1.52 -2.67 3.77
C SER A 64 2.17 -4.04 3.86
N ASN A 65 2.20 -4.79 2.76
CA ASN A 65 2.86 -6.08 2.71
C ASN A 65 4.38 -5.96 2.85
N ALA A 66 4.99 -4.97 2.21
CA ALA A 66 6.42 -4.72 2.31
C ALA A 66 6.83 -4.35 3.75
N TYR A 67 6.07 -3.46 4.40
CA TYR A 67 6.32 -3.09 5.79
C TYR A 67 6.15 -4.27 6.75
N TYR A 68 5.08 -5.06 6.60
CA TYR A 68 4.90 -6.27 7.40
C TYR A 68 6.06 -7.25 7.22
N SER A 69 6.46 -7.50 5.97
CA SER A 69 7.55 -8.40 5.63
C SER A 69 8.89 -7.93 6.22
N MET A 70 9.13 -6.62 6.19
CA MET A 70 10.29 -6.00 6.86
C MET A 70 10.24 -6.23 8.38
N LYS A 71 9.10 -5.99 9.02
CA LYS A 71 8.90 -6.11 10.48
C LYS A 71 9.14 -7.54 10.97
N VAL A 72 8.75 -8.55 10.18
CA VAL A 72 9.01 -9.97 10.50
C VAL A 72 10.40 -10.46 10.03
N GLY A 73 11.26 -9.57 9.55
CA GLY A 73 12.63 -9.89 9.14
C GLY A 73 12.76 -10.62 7.80
N SER A 74 11.69 -10.73 7.02
CA SER A 74 11.72 -11.41 5.73
C SER A 74 12.43 -10.59 4.65
N LYS A 75 13.12 -11.29 3.75
CA LYS A 75 13.69 -10.70 2.52
C LYS A 75 12.66 -10.57 1.40
N PHE A 76 11.58 -11.32 1.48
CA PHE A 76 10.54 -11.41 0.46
C PHE A 76 9.16 -11.13 1.07
N THR A 77 8.18 -10.89 0.22
CA THR A 77 6.80 -10.70 0.69
C THR A 77 6.29 -11.94 1.42
N VAL A 78 5.78 -11.74 2.62
CA VAL A 78 5.12 -12.77 3.43
C VAL A 78 3.75 -12.24 3.85
N ASN A 79 2.73 -13.08 3.74
CA ASN A 79 1.38 -12.77 4.20
C ASN A 79 1.24 -13.04 5.71
N PRO A 80 0.23 -12.48 6.37
CA PRO A 80 0.00 -12.70 7.80
C PRO A 80 -0.17 -14.15 8.25
N ASP A 81 -0.60 -15.06 7.36
CA ASP A 81 -0.72 -16.50 7.65
C ASP A 81 0.57 -17.30 7.37
N GLY A 82 1.67 -16.62 7.05
CA GLY A 82 2.97 -17.22 6.73
C GLY A 82 3.14 -17.63 5.27
N THR A 83 2.10 -17.55 4.43
CA THR A 83 2.22 -17.87 3.01
C THR A 83 2.98 -16.78 2.24
N SER A 84 3.74 -17.15 1.20
CA SER A 84 4.30 -16.17 0.26
C SER A 84 3.45 -16.06 -1.02
N PRO A 85 3.16 -14.85 -1.51
CA PRO A 85 2.43 -14.66 -2.78
C PRO A 85 3.24 -15.13 -4.01
N PHE A 86 4.52 -15.46 -3.83
CA PHE A 86 5.40 -16.01 -4.87
C PHE A 86 5.81 -17.46 -4.59
N GLU A 87 5.16 -18.16 -3.67
CA GLU A 87 5.27 -19.63 -3.59
C GLU A 87 4.71 -20.25 -4.87
N GLY A 88 5.60 -20.61 -5.79
CA GLY A 88 5.28 -21.11 -7.13
C GLY A 88 6.44 -20.84 -8.10
N PRO A 89 6.35 -21.22 -9.38
CA PRO A 89 7.44 -21.05 -10.32
C PRO A 89 7.84 -19.57 -10.42
N PRO A 90 9.12 -19.21 -10.17
CA PRO A 90 9.59 -17.82 -10.05
C PRO A 90 9.55 -17.01 -11.35
N PHE A 91 9.16 -17.61 -12.46
CA PHE A 91 9.36 -17.09 -13.81
C PHE A 91 8.25 -16.17 -14.34
N SER A 92 7.09 -16.06 -13.67
CA SER A 92 5.95 -15.31 -14.24
C SER A 92 5.93 -13.81 -13.91
N PHE A 93 6.61 -13.33 -12.86
CA PHE A 93 6.53 -11.93 -12.40
C PHE A 93 7.85 -11.38 -11.82
N ALA A 94 8.97 -11.61 -12.50
CA ALA A 94 10.30 -11.23 -12.00
C ALA A 94 10.45 -9.73 -11.71
N ARG A 95 9.84 -8.86 -12.53
CA ARG A 95 9.91 -7.40 -12.35
C ARG A 95 9.19 -6.95 -11.08
N GLU A 96 7.98 -7.44 -10.85
CA GLU A 96 7.18 -7.12 -9.67
C GLU A 96 7.82 -7.67 -8.39
N PHE A 97 8.39 -8.88 -8.47
CA PHE A 97 9.17 -9.46 -7.38
C PHE A 97 10.39 -8.61 -7.04
N GLN A 98 11.14 -8.16 -8.05
CA GLN A 98 12.26 -7.25 -7.84
C GLN A 98 11.81 -5.93 -7.23
N ALA A 99 10.73 -5.33 -7.75
CA ALA A 99 10.20 -4.06 -7.26
C ALA A 99 9.80 -4.14 -5.77
N ILE A 100 9.10 -5.21 -5.35
CA ILE A 100 8.68 -5.35 -3.95
C ILE A 100 9.86 -5.68 -3.03
N THR A 101 10.83 -6.45 -3.51
CA THR A 101 12.07 -6.75 -2.75
C THR A 101 12.91 -5.49 -2.55
N MET A 102 13.00 -4.62 -3.57
CA MET A 102 13.63 -3.32 -3.46
C MET A 102 12.90 -2.45 -2.43
N LEU A 103 11.57 -2.39 -2.48
CA LEU A 103 10.77 -1.65 -1.50
C LEU A 103 11.00 -2.14 -0.06
N ILE A 104 11.00 -3.46 0.19
CA ILE A 104 11.33 -4.02 1.52
C ILE A 104 12.72 -3.57 1.98
N THR A 105 13.69 -3.60 1.06
CA THR A 105 15.07 -3.18 1.34
C THR A 105 15.14 -1.68 1.66
N THR A 106 14.46 -0.84 0.90
CA THR A 106 14.37 0.61 1.15
C THR A 106 13.75 0.91 2.51
N LEU A 107 12.63 0.27 2.85
CA LEU A 107 11.99 0.45 4.16
C LEU A 107 12.93 0.06 5.30
N ARG A 108 13.72 -1.01 5.13
CA ARG A 108 14.73 -1.44 6.11
C ARG A 108 15.84 -0.42 6.28
N ILE A 109 16.32 0.17 5.18
CA ILE A 109 17.37 1.22 5.22
C ILE A 109 16.85 2.49 5.89
N MET A 110 15.59 2.86 5.65
CA MET A 110 14.96 4.04 6.27
C MET A 110 14.72 3.89 7.77
N ASP A 111 14.75 2.65 8.28
CA ASP A 111 14.47 2.26 9.67
C ASP A 111 13.19 2.92 10.21
N LEU A 112 12.12 2.79 9.41
CA LEU A 112 10.83 3.38 9.76
C LEU A 112 10.24 2.66 10.97
N ASP A 113 9.91 3.43 12.02
CA ASP A 113 9.05 2.90 13.07
C ASP A 113 7.57 2.87 12.62
N GLU A 114 6.71 2.37 13.49
CA GLU A 114 5.28 2.23 13.20
C GLU A 114 4.57 3.58 13.00
N ASN A 115 4.99 4.62 13.73
CA ASN A 115 4.41 5.97 13.61
C ASN A 115 4.80 6.63 12.29
N GLU A 116 6.08 6.54 11.91
CA GLU A 116 6.56 7.04 10.62
C GLU A 116 5.89 6.30 9.47
N TYR A 117 5.76 4.97 9.58
CA TYR A 117 5.10 4.14 8.58
C TYR A 117 3.64 4.54 8.34
N VAL A 118 2.83 4.70 9.40
CA VAL A 118 1.41 5.03 9.21
C VAL A 118 1.21 6.41 8.59
N LEU A 119 2.10 7.36 8.91
CA LEU A 119 2.08 8.71 8.32
C LEU A 119 2.52 8.70 6.86
N VAL A 120 3.59 7.98 6.51
CA VAL A 120 4.02 7.78 5.11
C VAL A 120 2.92 7.10 4.29
N LYS A 121 2.27 6.08 4.87
CA LYS A 121 1.14 5.39 4.22
C LYS A 121 -0.03 6.35 3.97
N ALA A 122 -0.39 7.20 4.94
CA ALA A 122 -1.43 8.20 4.77
C ALA A 122 -1.09 9.23 3.67
N LEU A 123 0.15 9.73 3.66
CA LEU A 123 0.63 10.66 2.63
C LEU A 123 0.60 10.07 1.22
N MET A 124 0.99 8.80 1.07
CA MET A 124 0.93 8.10 -0.21
C MET A 124 -0.51 7.97 -0.73
N VAL A 125 -1.46 7.69 0.15
CA VAL A 125 -2.88 7.59 -0.22
C VAL A 125 -3.44 8.97 -0.58
N LEU A 126 -3.11 10.00 0.20
CA LEU A 126 -3.60 11.36 0.02
C LEU A 126 -2.70 12.17 -0.92
N SER A 127 -2.27 11.56 -2.03
CA SER A 127 -1.50 12.24 -3.06
C SER A 127 -2.41 13.20 -3.85
N PRO A 128 -2.02 14.48 -4.01
CA PRO A 128 -2.81 15.48 -4.73
C PRO A 128 -2.84 15.27 -6.25
N SER A 129 -2.18 14.24 -6.78
CA SER A 129 -2.06 13.94 -8.21
C SER A 129 -3.35 13.39 -8.85
N LEU A 130 -4.52 13.86 -8.42
CA LEU A 130 -5.83 13.53 -8.98
C LEU A 130 -6.24 14.62 -9.98
N GLU A 131 -5.74 14.51 -11.21
CA GLU A 131 -6.12 15.38 -12.34
C GLU A 131 -7.65 15.39 -12.55
N ASP A 132 -8.29 14.24 -12.35
CA ASP A 132 -9.71 14.01 -12.54
C ASP A 132 -10.62 14.54 -11.40
N ALA A 133 -10.03 15.04 -10.30
CA ALA A 133 -10.80 15.61 -9.18
C ALA A 133 -11.18 17.07 -9.44
N SER A 134 -12.19 17.58 -8.75
CA SER A 134 -12.45 19.02 -8.75
C SER A 134 -11.37 19.79 -7.98
N GLU A 135 -11.24 21.10 -8.22
CA GLU A 135 -10.29 21.95 -7.50
C GLU A 135 -10.55 21.95 -5.99
N ASN A 136 -11.82 21.98 -5.59
CA ASN A 136 -12.23 21.88 -4.18
C ASN A 136 -11.82 20.55 -3.54
N GLU A 137 -12.02 19.42 -4.24
CA GLU A 137 -11.61 18.11 -3.74
C GLU A 137 -10.09 17.97 -3.65
N ARG A 138 -9.34 18.50 -4.63
CA ARG A 138 -7.88 18.58 -4.54
C ARG A 138 -7.44 19.41 -3.35
N ALA A 139 -8.06 20.56 -3.11
CA ALA A 139 -7.76 21.39 -1.95
C ALA A 139 -8.02 20.67 -0.62
N LEU A 140 -9.12 19.92 -0.52
CA LEU A 140 -9.41 19.08 0.66
C LEU A 140 -8.33 18.03 0.90
N ILE A 141 -7.93 17.30 -0.14
CA ILE A 141 -6.88 16.27 -0.07
C ILE A 141 -5.53 16.90 0.30
N SER A 142 -5.15 17.99 -0.36
CA SER A 142 -3.89 18.71 -0.07
C SER A 142 -3.84 19.19 1.37
N LYS A 143 -4.92 19.80 1.88
CA LYS A 143 -4.99 20.26 3.27
C LYS A 143 -4.77 19.12 4.26
N GLN A 144 -5.40 17.97 4.04
CA GLN A 144 -5.23 16.81 4.91
C GLN A 144 -3.82 16.21 4.79
N SER A 145 -3.29 16.12 3.57
CA SER A 145 -1.94 15.63 3.29
C SER A 145 -0.88 16.50 3.97
N GLU A 146 -1.01 17.83 3.91
CA GLU A 146 -0.12 18.77 4.60
C GLU A 146 -0.15 18.59 6.13
N SER A 147 -1.31 18.29 6.71
CA SER A 147 -1.41 18.02 8.15
C SER A 147 -0.60 16.78 8.53
N TYR A 148 -0.70 15.69 7.76
CA TYR A 148 0.10 14.49 7.98
C TYR A 148 1.59 14.72 7.72
N ALA A 149 1.95 15.54 6.72
CA ALA A 149 3.34 15.87 6.43
C ALA A 149 3.98 16.64 7.59
N LYS A 150 3.26 17.62 8.16
CA LYS A 150 3.70 18.35 9.36
C LYS A 150 3.85 17.42 10.56
N ALA A 151 2.92 16.48 10.75
CA ALA A 151 3.01 15.49 11.83
C ALA A 151 4.23 14.58 11.66
N LEU A 152 4.48 14.07 10.44
CA LEU A 152 5.64 13.24 10.14
C LEU A 152 6.94 14.00 10.37
N PHE A 153 7.04 15.22 9.84
CA PHE A 153 8.22 16.07 10.02
C PHE A 153 8.51 16.34 11.50
N SER A 154 7.48 16.70 12.27
CA SER A 154 7.62 16.95 13.71
C SER A 154 8.06 15.71 14.47
N TYR A 155 7.49 14.55 14.12
CA TYR A 155 7.83 13.27 14.74
C TYR A 155 9.28 12.86 14.43
N VAL A 156 9.69 12.96 13.16
CA VAL A 156 11.05 12.64 12.71
C VAL A 156 12.08 13.55 13.39
N ILE A 157 11.82 14.86 13.49
CA ILE A 157 12.71 15.78 14.22
C ILE A 157 12.79 15.41 15.71
N ALA A 158 11.67 15.14 16.35
CA ALA A 158 11.67 14.80 17.77
C ALA A 158 12.44 13.50 18.06
N ARG A 159 12.39 12.52 17.15
CA ARG A 159 13.05 11.22 17.30
C ARG A 159 14.53 11.25 16.88
N ARG A 160 14.85 11.87 15.74
CA ARG A 160 16.17 11.79 15.08
C ARG A 160 16.97 13.11 15.18
N GLY A 161 16.33 14.23 15.47
CA GLY A 161 16.95 15.57 15.53
C GLY A 161 17.49 15.96 16.91
N ARG A 162 17.57 15.01 17.86
CA ARG A 162 18.22 15.19 19.16
C ARG A 162 19.62 14.56 19.21
N GLU A 163 20.15 14.13 18.07
CA GLU A 163 21.58 13.84 17.88
C GLU A 163 22.36 15.14 17.62
#